data_AF-A0A076HN04-F1
#
_entry.id   AF-A0A076HN04-F1
#
_cell.length_a   1.000
_cell.length_b   1.000
_cell.length_c   1.000
_cell.angle_alpha   90.00
_cell.angle_beta   90.00
_cell.angle_gamma   90.00
#
_symmetry.space_group_name_H-M   'P 1'
#
loop_
_entity.id
_entity.type
_entity.pdbx_description
1 polymer ?
#
loop_
_entity_poly.entity_id
_entity_poly.type
_entity_poly.pdbx_seq_one_letter_code
_entity_poly.pdbx_strand_id
1 'polypeptide(L)'
;MKIRLMGLMAMMLLLGSCKKDADLIEVPNCDLTVPAPPVQHILSKYAMPEQQFYIRPGIDTTIRTASAYRITIPAGLRRIYGQPMSGSLVQVRVREITKRSEMIFSHAPTISDGRLLESAGMFSIRLSQDGQQVVLAPNASLDVTTVLPPALSTTAGMGLFSALSSPADSSLIGSWFPLQPSNITLFPGSGTATGFQVSLSAGLYNASANRLNWINCDRFVTASPLTTVQVRATRPGITSANTIVYLAFNTLNSALRVYPAASASDTFVAGQVPQGYSVTAVVLHMDGNQLYFGKQTATVAANQTFAPTLRAVTEAEMVAEIRAL
;
A
#
# COMPACT_ATOMS: atom_id res chain seq x y z
N MET A 1 91.99 21.87 -36.31
CA MET A 1 92.34 21.93 -34.87
C MET A 1 91.32 21.09 -34.09
N LYS A 2 91.79 20.00 -33.45
CA LYS A 2 91.20 19.18 -32.35
C LYS A 2 89.76 18.63 -32.52
N ILE A 3 89.53 17.31 -32.70
CA ILE A 3 89.48 16.17 -31.74
C ILE A 3 88.03 15.80 -31.34
N ARG A 4 87.65 14.53 -31.62
CA ARG A 4 86.87 13.48 -30.87
C ARG A 4 85.64 13.92 -30.02
N LEU A 5 84.57 13.14 -29.85
CA LEU A 5 84.52 11.78 -29.27
C LEU A 5 83.06 11.26 -29.22
N MET A 6 82.91 9.93 -29.38
CA MET A 6 81.71 9.11 -29.13
C MET A 6 81.20 9.14 -27.68
N GLY A 7 79.92 8.78 -27.51
CA GLY A 7 79.27 8.31 -26.28
C GLY A 7 78.02 9.13 -25.97
N LEU A 8 76.88 8.59 -25.56
CA LEU A 8 76.58 7.31 -24.96
C LEU A 8 75.06 7.05 -25.10
N MET A 9 74.69 5.78 -25.27
CA MET A 9 73.32 5.28 -25.18
C MET A 9 72.80 5.43 -23.74
N ALA A 10 71.65 6.06 -23.55
CA ALA A 10 70.90 6.02 -22.30
C ALA A 10 69.43 5.68 -22.63
N MET A 11 69.11 4.42 -22.41
CA MET A 11 67.78 3.84 -22.45
C MET A 11 67.02 4.32 -21.21
N MET A 12 65.97 5.11 -21.40
CA MET A 12 64.98 5.40 -20.35
C MET A 12 63.64 4.81 -20.77
N LEU A 13 63.23 3.78 -20.04
CA LEU A 13 61.86 3.28 -20.00
C LEU A 13 60.93 4.41 -19.55
N LEU A 14 59.95 4.77 -20.38
CA LEU A 14 58.75 5.45 -19.94
C LEU A 14 57.56 4.52 -20.10
N LEU A 15 56.98 4.23 -18.95
CA LEU A 15 55.84 3.38 -18.70
C LEU A 15 54.55 3.96 -19.27
N GLY A 16 53.66 3.04 -19.61
CA GLY A 16 52.32 3.17 -20.16
C GLY A 16 51.49 4.40 -19.79
N SER A 17 50.84 4.94 -20.82
CA SER A 17 49.46 5.42 -20.72
C SER A 17 48.72 5.01 -21.99
N CYS A 18 48.29 3.75 -22.03
CA CYS A 18 47.18 3.38 -22.92
C CYS A 18 45.93 4.05 -22.35
N LYS A 19 45.38 5.03 -23.07
CA LYS A 19 43.98 5.41 -22.87
C LYS A 19 43.15 4.16 -23.07
N LYS A 20 42.59 3.63 -21.97
CA LYS A 20 41.54 2.64 -22.04
C LYS A 20 40.29 3.43 -22.38
N ASP A 21 39.83 3.32 -23.63
CA ASP A 21 38.47 3.70 -23.97
C ASP A 21 37.57 2.91 -23.01
N ALA A 22 36.86 3.65 -22.16
CA ALA A 22 35.88 3.07 -21.28
C ALA A 22 34.74 2.62 -22.18
N ASP A 23 34.71 1.33 -22.50
CA ASP A 23 33.51 0.67 -23.00
C ASP A 23 32.38 1.03 -22.04
N LEU A 24 31.49 1.91 -22.49
CA LEU A 24 30.21 2.14 -21.87
C LEU A 24 29.46 0.81 -21.97
N ILE A 25 29.51 0.04 -20.90
CA ILE A 25 28.56 -1.04 -20.68
C ILE A 25 27.19 -0.35 -20.59
N GLU A 26 26.41 -0.41 -21.66
CA GLU A 26 24.98 -0.18 -21.57
C GLU A 26 24.43 -1.20 -20.56
N VAL A 27 24.21 -0.74 -19.34
CA VAL A 27 23.48 -1.51 -18.34
C VAL A 27 22.05 -1.57 -18.88
N PRO A 28 21.52 -2.73 -19.32
CA PRO A 28 20.11 -2.81 -19.64
C PRO A 28 19.38 -2.40 -18.37
N ASN A 29 18.50 -1.41 -18.50
CA ASN A 29 17.72 -0.80 -17.44
C ASN A 29 17.42 -1.82 -16.33
N CYS A 30 18.22 -1.80 -15.25
CA CYS A 30 17.99 -2.61 -14.07
C CYS A 30 16.82 -1.97 -13.34
N ASP A 31 15.64 -2.11 -13.91
CA ASP A 31 14.42 -2.06 -13.14
C ASP A 31 14.44 -3.31 -12.26
N LEU A 32 15.08 -3.19 -11.10
CA LEU A 32 15.03 -4.18 -10.03
C LEU A 32 13.64 -4.10 -9.39
N THR A 33 12.59 -4.35 -10.17
CA THR A 33 11.35 -4.86 -9.62
C THR A 33 11.62 -6.32 -9.31
N VAL A 34 11.94 -6.62 -8.05
CA VAL A 34 11.83 -8.00 -7.55
C VAL A 34 10.40 -8.44 -7.88
N PRO A 35 10.18 -9.45 -8.74
CA PRO A 35 8.82 -9.85 -9.07
C PRO A 35 8.11 -10.20 -7.78
N ALA A 36 6.98 -9.55 -7.52
CA ALA A 36 6.16 -9.91 -6.37
C ALA A 36 5.90 -11.42 -6.42
N PRO A 37 5.94 -12.13 -5.28
CA PRO A 37 5.77 -13.57 -5.31
C PRO A 37 4.44 -13.96 -5.97
N PRO A 38 4.34 -15.13 -6.64
CA PRO A 38 3.19 -15.46 -7.49
C PRO A 38 1.82 -15.31 -6.79
N VAL A 39 1.75 -15.64 -5.50
CA VAL A 39 0.53 -15.54 -4.70
C VAL A 39 0.11 -14.09 -4.42
N GLN A 40 1.07 -13.17 -4.32
CA GLN A 40 0.81 -11.75 -4.14
C GLN A 40 0.26 -11.12 -5.42
N HIS A 41 0.83 -11.48 -6.56
CA HIS A 41 0.35 -11.03 -7.86
C HIS A 41 -1.10 -11.44 -8.13
N ILE A 42 -1.51 -12.65 -7.71
CA ILE A 42 -2.89 -13.13 -7.92
C ILE A 42 -3.93 -12.29 -7.15
N LEU A 43 -3.60 -11.83 -5.94
CA LEU A 43 -4.47 -10.95 -5.17
C LEU A 43 -4.54 -9.55 -5.80
N SER A 44 -3.40 -9.04 -6.23
CA SER A 44 -3.28 -7.70 -6.86
C SER A 44 -4.09 -7.57 -8.15
N LYS A 45 -4.31 -8.66 -8.89
CA LYS A 45 -5.23 -8.70 -10.06
C LYS A 45 -6.66 -8.27 -9.72
N TYR A 46 -7.08 -8.48 -8.47
CA TYR A 46 -8.42 -8.17 -7.97
C TYR A 46 -8.42 -6.98 -6.99
N ALA A 47 -7.30 -6.26 -6.87
CA ALA A 47 -7.23 -5.01 -6.12
C ALA A 47 -8.21 -3.98 -6.69
N MET A 48 -8.57 -2.99 -5.88
CA MET A 48 -9.59 -2.02 -6.29
C MET A 48 -9.14 -1.20 -7.50
N PRO A 49 -9.97 -1.14 -8.57
CA PRO A 49 -9.59 -0.46 -9.80
C PRO A 49 -9.42 1.03 -9.54
N GLU A 50 -8.50 1.63 -10.30
CA GLU A 50 -8.31 3.08 -10.27
C GLU A 50 -9.35 3.75 -11.18
N GLN A 51 -10.11 4.69 -10.62
CA GLN A 51 -11.05 5.53 -11.34
C GLN A 51 -10.32 6.76 -11.88
N GLN A 52 -10.63 7.17 -13.11
CA GLN A 52 -9.98 8.30 -13.77
C GLN A 52 -10.99 9.40 -14.08
N PHE A 53 -10.62 10.63 -13.76
CA PHE A 53 -11.37 11.84 -14.06
C PHE A 53 -10.44 12.87 -14.71
N TYR A 54 -11.01 13.84 -15.40
CA TYR A 54 -10.26 14.90 -16.07
C TYR A 54 -10.85 16.26 -15.70
N ILE A 55 -10.02 17.15 -15.17
CA ILE A 55 -10.45 18.45 -14.64
C ILE A 55 -9.61 19.58 -15.24
N ARG A 56 -10.15 20.80 -15.20
CA ARG A 56 -9.39 22.00 -15.55
C ARG A 56 -8.64 22.50 -14.32
N PRO A 57 -7.35 22.87 -14.42
CA PRO A 57 -6.54 23.22 -13.25
C PRO A 57 -6.91 24.57 -12.60
N GLY A 58 -7.63 25.44 -13.31
CA GLY A 58 -7.96 26.79 -12.87
C GLY A 58 -9.34 26.96 -12.24
N ILE A 59 -10.09 25.87 -12.01
CA ILE A 59 -11.44 25.92 -11.43
C ILE A 59 -11.57 24.86 -10.33
N ASP A 60 -12.32 25.19 -9.29
CA ASP A 60 -12.71 24.21 -8.29
C ASP A 60 -13.58 23.15 -8.97
N THR A 61 -13.24 21.89 -8.74
CA THR A 61 -13.98 20.76 -9.32
C THR A 61 -14.32 19.75 -8.25
N THR A 62 -15.59 19.40 -8.16
CA THR A 62 -16.05 18.26 -7.36
C THR A 62 -16.28 17.05 -8.26
N ILE A 63 -15.67 15.92 -7.92
CA ILE A 63 -15.95 14.63 -8.53
C ILE A 63 -16.66 13.71 -7.53
N ARG A 64 -17.42 12.74 -8.04
CA ARG A 64 -18.05 11.68 -7.26
C ARG A 64 -17.57 10.32 -7.74
N THR A 65 -17.11 9.49 -6.83
CA THR A 65 -16.59 8.14 -7.13
C THR A 65 -17.71 7.09 -7.15
N ALA A 66 -17.39 5.90 -7.65
CA ALA A 66 -18.27 4.73 -7.59
C ALA A 66 -18.60 4.31 -6.15
N SER A 67 -17.69 4.53 -5.20
CA SER A 67 -17.91 4.35 -3.75
C SER A 67 -18.68 5.50 -3.10
N ALA A 68 -19.20 6.42 -3.93
CA ALA A 68 -19.94 7.62 -3.54
C ALA A 68 -19.16 8.64 -2.71
N TYR A 69 -17.82 8.58 -2.68
CA TYR A 69 -17.02 9.64 -2.08
C TYR A 69 -17.17 10.91 -2.93
N ARG A 70 -17.16 12.06 -2.26
CA ARG A 70 -17.15 13.38 -2.89
C ARG A 70 -15.77 13.99 -2.69
N ILE A 71 -15.05 14.26 -3.78
CA ILE A 71 -13.70 14.83 -3.72
C ILE A 71 -13.75 16.20 -4.38
N THR A 72 -13.39 17.24 -3.65
CA THR A 72 -13.30 18.61 -4.16
C THR A 72 -11.83 18.97 -4.33
N ILE A 73 -11.42 19.10 -5.59
CA ILE A 73 -10.08 19.53 -5.99
C ILE A 73 -10.13 21.05 -6.19
N PRO A 74 -9.27 21.82 -5.52
CA PRO A 74 -9.26 23.27 -5.64
C PRO A 74 -8.63 23.73 -6.95
N ALA A 75 -8.98 24.93 -7.39
CA ALA A 75 -8.30 25.66 -8.45
C ALA A 75 -6.85 25.98 -8.09
N GLY A 76 -6.10 26.44 -9.09
CA GLY A 76 -4.74 26.94 -8.90
C GLY A 76 -3.69 25.83 -8.76
N LEU A 77 -3.99 24.62 -9.24
CA LEU A 77 -3.05 23.51 -9.30
C LEU A 77 -1.74 23.91 -9.99
N ARG A 78 -0.62 23.35 -9.53
CA ARG A 78 0.72 23.69 -10.01
C ARG A 78 1.50 22.43 -10.36
N ARG A 79 2.49 22.56 -11.23
CA ARG A 79 3.54 21.53 -11.34
C ARG A 79 4.62 21.78 -10.28
N ILE A 80 5.33 20.71 -9.96
CA ILE A 80 6.53 20.78 -9.12
C ILE A 80 7.57 21.70 -9.77
N TYR A 81 8.40 22.34 -8.94
CA TYR A 81 9.48 23.24 -9.38
C TYR A 81 9.04 24.43 -10.25
N GLY A 82 7.77 24.85 -10.14
CA GLY A 82 7.26 26.04 -10.83
C GLY A 82 7.13 25.89 -12.35
N GLN A 83 7.15 24.66 -12.87
CA GLN A 83 6.96 24.41 -14.29
C GLN A 83 5.57 24.89 -14.74
N PRO A 84 5.44 25.48 -15.96
CA PRO A 84 4.16 25.93 -16.45
C PRO A 84 3.19 24.75 -16.60
N MET A 85 1.93 25.00 -16.26
CA MET A 85 0.84 24.08 -16.61
C MET A 85 0.65 24.09 -18.13
N SER A 86 0.26 22.96 -18.71
CA SER A 86 -0.11 22.90 -20.13
C SER A 86 -1.59 23.26 -20.32
N GLY A 87 -2.02 23.41 -21.59
CA GLY A 87 -3.43 23.57 -21.96
C GLY A 87 -4.27 22.29 -21.83
N SER A 88 -3.65 21.13 -21.53
CA SER A 88 -4.33 19.85 -21.34
C SER A 88 -5.14 19.81 -20.04
N LEU A 89 -6.07 18.87 -19.93
CA LEU A 89 -6.74 18.59 -18.65
C LEU A 89 -5.80 17.91 -17.66
N VAL A 90 -6.01 18.13 -16.37
CA VAL A 90 -5.37 17.37 -15.30
C VAL A 90 -6.12 16.06 -15.11
N GLN A 91 -5.39 14.95 -15.16
CA GLN A 91 -5.91 13.64 -14.81
C GLN A 91 -5.91 13.48 -13.29
N VAL A 92 -7.08 13.16 -12.75
CA VAL A 92 -7.28 12.76 -11.36
C VAL A 92 -7.48 11.26 -11.32
N ARG A 93 -6.61 10.55 -10.61
CA ARG A 93 -6.70 9.10 -10.44
C ARG A 93 -7.02 8.77 -8.99
N VAL A 94 -8.09 8.01 -8.78
CA VAL A 94 -8.64 7.72 -7.45
C VAL A 94 -8.75 6.22 -7.24
N ARG A 95 -8.25 5.74 -6.10
CA ARG A 95 -8.48 4.36 -5.64
C ARG A 95 -9.00 4.40 -4.21
N GLU A 96 -9.95 3.53 -3.91
CA GLU A 96 -10.64 3.48 -2.61
C GLU A 96 -10.65 2.04 -2.11
N ILE A 97 -10.50 1.85 -0.80
CA ILE A 97 -10.64 0.57 -0.11
C ILE A 97 -11.58 0.82 1.07
N THR A 98 -12.73 0.16 1.04
CA THR A 98 -13.82 0.36 2.00
C THR A 98 -14.14 -0.91 2.78
N LYS A 99 -13.74 -2.09 2.27
CA LYS A 99 -14.06 -3.39 2.88
C LYS A 99 -12.83 -4.22 3.19
N ARG A 100 -12.97 -5.13 4.15
CA ARG A 100 -11.95 -6.14 4.53
C ARG A 100 -11.44 -6.96 3.34
N SER A 101 -12.34 -7.39 2.47
CA SER A 101 -11.97 -8.12 1.25
C SER A 101 -11.09 -7.29 0.31
N GLU A 102 -11.41 -6.02 0.16
CA GLU A 102 -10.66 -5.06 -0.66
C GLU A 102 -9.27 -4.77 -0.06
N MET A 103 -9.16 -4.76 1.28
CA MET A 103 -7.87 -4.66 1.99
C MET A 103 -6.97 -5.87 1.71
N ILE A 104 -7.54 -7.09 1.66
CA ILE A 104 -6.80 -8.31 1.32
C ILE A 104 -6.31 -8.27 -0.12
N PHE A 105 -7.19 -7.98 -1.08
CA PHE A 105 -6.81 -7.90 -2.50
C PHE A 105 -5.80 -6.79 -2.80
N SER A 106 -5.85 -5.70 -2.06
CA SER A 106 -4.99 -4.53 -2.29
C SER A 106 -3.73 -4.50 -1.42
N HIS A 107 -3.47 -5.55 -0.63
CA HIS A 107 -2.37 -5.61 0.33
C HIS A 107 -2.32 -4.37 1.26
N ALA A 108 -3.46 -3.95 1.78
CA ALA A 108 -3.61 -2.78 2.63
C ALA A 108 -3.96 -3.19 4.08
N PRO A 109 -3.00 -3.70 4.87
CA PRO A 109 -3.27 -4.15 6.24
C PRO A 109 -3.66 -2.98 7.14
N THR A 110 -4.56 -3.21 8.10
CA THR A 110 -4.96 -2.21 9.10
C THR A 110 -4.09 -2.31 10.35
N ILE A 111 -2.83 -1.89 10.22
CA ILE A 111 -1.82 -1.94 11.31
C ILE A 111 -1.01 -0.64 11.38
N SER A 112 -0.68 -0.21 12.60
CA SER A 112 0.23 0.89 12.88
C SER A 112 1.04 0.59 14.14
N ASP A 113 2.37 0.64 14.02
CA ASP A 113 3.31 0.36 15.12
C ASP A 113 2.98 -0.95 15.88
N GLY A 114 2.70 -2.02 15.14
CA GLY A 114 2.31 -3.33 15.69
C GLY A 114 0.86 -3.43 16.18
N ARG A 115 0.14 -2.31 16.29
CA ARG A 115 -1.22 -2.25 16.84
C ARG A 115 -2.28 -2.30 15.74
N LEU A 116 -3.36 -3.02 16.03
CA LEU A 116 -4.51 -3.13 15.14
C LEU A 116 -5.22 -1.78 14.98
N LEU A 117 -5.56 -1.46 13.72
CA LEU A 117 -6.45 -0.36 13.36
C LEU A 117 -7.82 -0.89 12.93
N GLU A 118 -8.84 -0.08 13.13
CA GLU A 118 -10.13 -0.20 12.43
C GLU A 118 -10.30 0.97 11.48
N SER A 119 -10.72 0.67 10.24
CA SER A 119 -10.79 1.64 9.17
C SER A 119 -12.20 2.08 8.82
N ALA A 120 -12.39 3.40 8.73
CA ALA A 120 -13.53 4.06 8.11
C ALA A 120 -13.31 4.33 6.61
N GLY A 121 -12.26 3.76 6.01
CA GLY A 121 -11.99 3.80 4.60
C GLY A 121 -10.62 4.40 4.27
N MET A 122 -9.97 3.80 3.27
CA MET A 122 -8.69 4.23 2.71
C MET A 122 -8.91 4.79 1.32
N PHE A 123 -8.14 5.81 0.94
CA PHE A 123 -8.17 6.33 -0.41
C PHE A 123 -6.80 6.83 -0.86
N SER A 124 -6.54 6.72 -2.17
CA SER A 124 -5.41 7.33 -2.85
C SER A 124 -5.92 8.25 -3.95
N ILE A 125 -5.41 9.48 -3.97
CA ILE A 125 -5.75 10.47 -5.00
C ILE A 125 -4.45 10.97 -5.60
N ARG A 126 -4.31 10.86 -6.92
CA ARG A 126 -3.13 11.29 -7.66
C ARG A 126 -3.52 12.26 -8.75
N LEU A 127 -2.85 13.40 -8.78
CA LEU A 127 -3.02 14.43 -9.80
C LEU A 127 -1.81 14.42 -10.74
N SER A 128 -2.06 14.35 -12.05
CA SER A 128 -1.00 14.43 -13.06
C SER A 128 -1.48 15.10 -14.34
N GLN A 129 -0.55 15.73 -15.07
CA GLN A 129 -0.80 16.37 -16.36
C GLN A 129 0.36 16.02 -17.29
N ASP A 130 0.07 15.47 -18.46
CA ASP A 130 1.07 15.03 -19.45
C ASP A 130 2.18 14.14 -18.85
N GLY A 131 1.79 13.20 -18.00
CA GLY A 131 2.72 12.28 -17.31
C GLY A 131 3.51 12.91 -16.15
N GLN A 132 3.40 14.22 -15.91
CA GLN A 132 4.06 14.90 -14.79
C GLN A 132 3.14 15.08 -13.60
N GLN A 133 3.71 15.05 -12.39
CA GLN A 133 2.96 15.23 -11.16
C GLN A 133 2.44 16.66 -11.02
N VAL A 134 1.20 16.76 -10.54
CA VAL A 134 0.53 18.02 -10.19
C VAL A 134 0.33 18.07 -8.67
N VAL A 135 0.54 19.26 -8.10
CA VAL A 135 0.46 19.54 -6.67
C VAL A 135 -0.56 20.63 -6.38
N LEU A 136 -1.04 20.67 -5.15
CA LEU A 136 -1.90 21.76 -4.68
C LEU A 136 -1.08 23.04 -4.49
N ALA A 137 -1.68 24.19 -4.77
CA ALA A 137 -1.08 25.49 -4.43
C ALA A 137 -0.88 25.63 -2.91
N PRO A 138 0.06 26.48 -2.46
CA PRO A 138 0.15 26.86 -1.05
C PRO A 138 -1.21 27.31 -0.50
N ASN A 139 -1.52 26.91 0.72
CA ASN A 139 -2.78 27.18 1.43
C ASN A 139 -4.06 26.59 0.83
N ALA A 140 -3.99 25.87 -0.29
CA ALA A 140 -5.12 25.11 -0.80
C ALA A 140 -5.32 23.81 -0.01
N SER A 141 -6.54 23.27 -0.05
CA SER A 141 -6.87 21.96 0.52
C SER A 141 -7.56 21.06 -0.52
N LEU A 142 -7.27 19.77 -0.45
CA LEU A 142 -8.07 18.74 -1.10
C LEU A 142 -9.07 18.21 -0.09
N ASP A 143 -10.36 18.43 -0.36
CA ASP A 143 -11.42 18.04 0.56
C ASP A 143 -12.09 16.75 0.08
N VAL A 144 -12.21 15.78 0.98
CA VAL A 144 -12.80 14.46 0.70
C VAL A 144 -13.91 14.20 1.71
N THR A 145 -15.11 13.97 1.21
CA THR A 145 -16.21 13.40 2.01
C THR A 145 -16.28 11.91 1.73
N THR A 146 -15.98 11.10 2.75
CA THR A 146 -16.03 9.64 2.66
C THR A 146 -17.45 9.11 2.87
N VAL A 147 -17.62 7.79 2.72
CA VAL A 147 -18.83 7.06 3.12
C VAL A 147 -18.42 6.02 4.16
N LEU A 148 -19.15 5.92 5.26
CA LEU A 148 -18.83 4.95 6.31
C LEU A 148 -18.95 3.50 5.77
N PRO A 149 -17.92 2.66 5.98
CA PRO A 149 -18.01 1.24 5.69
C PRO A 149 -19.14 0.58 6.48
N PRO A 150 -19.91 -0.35 5.88
CA PRO A 150 -20.99 -1.05 6.59
C PRO A 150 -20.52 -1.84 7.82
N ALA A 151 -19.28 -2.32 7.81
CA ALA A 151 -18.68 -3.11 8.89
C ALA A 151 -17.96 -2.25 9.95
N LEU A 152 -18.08 -0.91 9.88
CA LEU A 152 -17.45 -0.03 10.85
C LEU A 152 -18.19 -0.10 12.20
N SER A 153 -17.47 -0.47 13.27
CA SER A 153 -18.06 -0.64 14.60
C SER A 153 -18.35 0.68 15.33
N THR A 154 -17.56 1.73 15.07
CA THR A 154 -17.75 3.06 15.66
C THR A 154 -17.04 4.15 14.86
N THR A 155 -17.55 5.37 14.93
CA THR A 155 -16.92 6.58 14.36
C THR A 155 -16.03 7.32 15.36
N ALA A 156 -16.05 6.93 16.64
CA ALA A 156 -15.30 7.61 17.69
C ALA A 156 -13.79 7.32 17.60
N GLY A 157 -12.98 8.34 17.86
CA GLY A 157 -11.52 8.21 17.94
C GLY A 157 -10.82 8.03 16.59
N MET A 158 -11.51 8.34 15.48
CA MET A 158 -10.91 8.32 14.14
C MET A 158 -9.93 9.48 13.95
N GLY A 159 -8.82 9.18 13.30
CA GLY A 159 -7.77 10.10 12.91
C GLY A 159 -7.26 9.78 11.51
N LEU A 160 -6.42 10.66 10.98
CA LEU A 160 -5.82 10.45 9.67
C LEU A 160 -4.50 9.69 9.79
N PHE A 161 -4.25 8.82 8.83
CA PHE A 161 -3.00 8.10 8.68
C PHE A 161 -2.51 8.22 7.25
N SER A 162 -1.19 8.19 7.08
CA SER A 162 -0.51 8.07 5.78
C SER A 162 0.15 6.71 5.66
N ALA A 163 0.20 6.16 4.45
CA ALA A 163 0.86 4.87 4.25
C ALA A 163 2.36 4.95 4.52
N LEU A 164 2.89 3.86 5.07
CA LEU A 164 4.31 3.52 5.04
C LEU A 164 4.47 2.32 4.11
N SER A 165 5.39 2.42 3.16
CA SER A 165 5.65 1.33 2.22
C SER A 165 6.16 0.07 2.95
N SER A 166 5.83 -1.09 2.40
CA SER A 166 6.38 -2.36 2.88
C SER A 166 7.89 -2.41 2.65
N PRO A 167 8.70 -2.84 3.63
CA PRO A 167 10.14 -3.05 3.40
C PRO A 167 10.45 -4.13 2.36
N ALA A 168 9.52 -5.07 2.15
CA ALA A 168 9.68 -6.14 1.17
C ALA A 168 9.30 -5.73 -0.27
N ASP A 169 8.44 -4.73 -0.41
CA ASP A 169 7.99 -4.19 -1.69
C ASP A 169 7.50 -2.75 -1.49
N SER A 170 8.27 -1.79 -1.98
CA SER A 170 8.01 -0.37 -1.74
C SER A 170 6.75 0.16 -2.42
N SER A 171 6.20 -0.60 -3.37
CA SER A 171 4.94 -0.28 -4.06
C SER A 171 3.69 -0.60 -3.23
N LEU A 172 3.84 -1.39 -2.17
CA LEU A 172 2.75 -1.88 -1.33
C LEU A 172 2.69 -1.16 0.02
N ILE A 173 1.51 -1.16 0.62
CA ILE A 173 1.29 -0.61 1.96
C ILE A 173 1.76 -1.65 2.99
N GLY A 174 2.76 -1.30 3.80
CA GLY A 174 3.25 -2.15 4.89
C GLY A 174 2.60 -1.83 6.24
N SER A 175 2.37 -0.55 6.50
CA SER A 175 1.85 -0.03 7.77
C SER A 175 1.27 1.36 7.58
N TRP A 176 0.62 1.90 8.61
CA TRP A 176 0.06 3.24 8.62
C TRP A 176 0.74 4.11 9.67
N PHE A 177 1.04 5.36 9.32
CA PHE A 177 1.62 6.36 10.22
C PHE A 177 0.57 7.42 10.59
N PRO A 178 0.28 7.64 11.88
CA PRO A 178 -0.71 8.62 12.31
C PRO A 178 -0.27 10.05 11.95
N LEU A 179 -1.19 10.86 11.45
CA LEU A 179 -0.97 12.26 11.09
C LEU A 179 -1.51 13.17 12.20
N GLN A 180 -0.69 14.15 12.60
CA GLN A 180 -1.04 15.15 13.61
C GLN A 180 -0.76 16.57 13.08
N PRO A 181 -1.67 17.55 13.30
CA PRO A 181 -3.04 17.34 13.76
C PRO A 181 -3.88 16.62 12.70
N SER A 182 -4.85 15.80 13.14
CA SER A 182 -5.81 15.16 12.23
C SER A 182 -6.94 16.15 11.88
N ASN A 183 -7.01 16.57 10.61
CA ASN A 183 -8.08 17.45 10.10
C ASN A 183 -9.27 16.64 9.57
N ILE A 184 -9.88 15.85 10.45
CA ILE A 184 -11.03 14.99 10.13
C ILE A 184 -12.19 15.31 11.07
N THR A 185 -13.37 15.54 10.49
CA THR A 185 -14.60 15.77 11.24
C THR A 185 -15.69 14.83 10.74
N LEU A 186 -16.52 14.33 11.65
CA LEU A 186 -17.69 13.56 11.25
C LEU A 186 -18.69 14.49 10.58
N PHE A 187 -19.07 14.17 9.34
CA PHE A 187 -20.00 14.96 8.56
C PHE A 187 -21.38 14.26 8.56
N PRO A 188 -22.43 14.87 9.14
CA PRO A 188 -23.78 14.33 9.07
C PRO A 188 -24.30 14.51 7.65
N GLY A 189 -24.50 13.40 6.91
CA GLY A 189 -25.02 13.49 5.55
C GLY A 189 -26.47 13.94 5.52
N SER A 190 -26.80 14.93 4.69
CA SER A 190 -28.19 15.23 4.35
C SER A 190 -28.73 14.17 3.38
N GLY A 191 -29.37 13.15 3.93
CA GLY A 191 -30.35 12.37 3.18
C GLY A 191 -30.06 10.91 2.86
N THR A 192 -28.93 10.30 3.28
CA THR A 192 -28.80 8.81 3.48
C THR A 192 -27.39 8.29 3.84
N ALA A 193 -26.31 9.05 3.68
CA ALA A 193 -24.95 8.56 3.97
C ALA A 193 -24.16 9.49 4.90
N THR A 194 -23.88 9.01 6.12
CA THR A 194 -22.92 9.63 7.04
C THR A 194 -21.50 9.26 6.60
N GLY A 195 -20.54 10.15 6.82
CA GLY A 195 -19.14 9.95 6.44
C GLY A 195 -18.21 10.93 7.16
N PHE A 196 -16.91 10.85 6.87
CA PHE A 196 -15.95 11.82 7.37
C PHE A 196 -15.66 12.89 6.33
N GLN A 197 -15.63 14.15 6.76
CA GLN A 197 -15.03 15.23 5.99
C GLN A 197 -13.55 15.31 6.36
N VAL A 198 -12.71 15.09 5.38
CA VAL A 198 -11.25 15.13 5.48
C VAL A 198 -10.77 16.32 4.68
N SER A 199 -9.99 17.21 5.31
CA SER A 199 -9.34 18.33 4.62
C SER A 199 -7.83 18.14 4.62
N LEU A 200 -7.28 17.78 3.46
CA LEU A 200 -5.85 17.60 3.28
C LEU A 200 -5.24 18.92 2.83
N SER A 201 -4.51 19.58 3.72
CA SER A 201 -3.75 20.78 3.34
C SER A 201 -2.74 20.46 2.24
N ALA A 202 -2.35 21.46 1.46
CA ALA A 202 -1.30 21.32 0.45
C ALA A 202 -0.03 20.68 1.00
N GLY A 203 0.38 21.02 2.24
CA GLY A 203 1.53 20.40 2.89
C GLY A 203 1.35 18.89 3.08
N LEU A 204 0.21 18.46 3.61
CA LEU A 204 -0.08 17.05 3.84
C LEU A 204 -0.22 16.27 2.54
N TYR A 205 -1.03 16.75 1.59
CA TYR A 205 -1.23 16.09 0.31
C TYR A 205 0.07 16.01 -0.50
N ASN A 206 0.79 17.13 -0.66
CA ASN A 206 2.02 17.15 -1.47
C ASN A 206 3.12 16.28 -0.83
N ALA A 207 3.22 16.22 0.50
CA ALA A 207 4.16 15.32 1.20
C ALA A 207 3.75 13.84 1.06
N SER A 208 2.44 13.56 1.00
CA SER A 208 1.92 12.19 0.82
C SER A 208 2.25 11.59 -0.55
N ALA A 209 2.66 12.40 -1.53
CA ALA A 209 3.14 11.90 -2.81
C ALA A 209 4.34 10.93 -2.69
N ASN A 210 5.20 11.16 -1.70
CA ASN A 210 6.32 10.28 -1.36
C ASN A 210 5.88 9.08 -0.49
N ARG A 211 4.59 8.97 -0.17
CA ARG A 211 3.96 7.93 0.66
C ARG A 211 2.78 7.30 -0.06
N LEU A 212 2.96 7.04 -1.36
CA LEU A 212 1.97 6.38 -2.25
C LEU A 212 0.64 7.15 -2.43
N ASN A 213 0.54 8.39 -1.92
CA ASN A 213 -0.69 9.20 -1.87
C ASN A 213 -1.85 8.55 -1.12
N TRP A 214 -1.60 7.54 -0.29
CA TRP A 214 -2.65 6.88 0.48
C TRP A 214 -2.91 7.60 1.79
N ILE A 215 -4.17 7.91 2.02
CA ILE A 215 -4.70 8.38 3.29
C ILE A 215 -5.70 7.35 3.80
N ASN A 216 -5.71 7.19 5.12
CA ASN A 216 -6.64 6.31 5.79
C ASN A 216 -7.31 7.02 6.97
N CYS A 217 -8.60 6.76 7.17
CA CYS A 217 -9.38 7.29 8.27
C CYS A 217 -9.57 6.19 9.31
N ASP A 218 -8.66 6.10 10.27
CA ASP A 218 -8.55 4.95 11.16
C ASP A 218 -8.60 5.33 12.63
N ARG A 219 -8.88 4.36 13.48
CA ARG A 219 -8.65 4.44 14.92
C ARG A 219 -7.82 3.26 15.38
N PHE A 220 -7.08 3.44 16.46
CA PHE A 220 -6.49 2.31 17.17
C PHE A 220 -7.60 1.50 17.86
N VAL A 221 -7.53 0.18 17.72
CA VAL A 221 -8.35 -0.73 18.53
C VAL A 221 -7.69 -0.82 19.91
N THR A 222 -8.44 -0.44 20.96
CA THR A 222 -7.95 -0.34 22.35
C THR A 222 -8.31 -1.53 23.23
N ALA A 223 -8.84 -2.60 22.63
CA ALA A 223 -9.26 -3.80 23.35
C ALA A 223 -8.09 -4.55 23.99
N SER A 224 -8.35 -5.16 25.14
CA SER A 224 -7.41 -5.97 25.91
C SER A 224 -8.15 -7.16 26.56
N PRO A 225 -7.46 -8.27 26.91
CA PRO A 225 -6.03 -8.52 26.73
C PRO A 225 -5.63 -8.76 25.26
N LEU A 226 -4.35 -8.56 24.97
CA LEU A 226 -3.73 -8.86 23.67
C LEU A 226 -3.09 -10.25 23.70
N THR A 227 -2.91 -10.87 22.53
CA THR A 227 -2.25 -12.17 22.40
C THR A 227 -1.51 -12.32 21.08
N THR A 228 -0.70 -13.37 20.98
CA THR A 228 -0.11 -13.82 19.72
C THR A 228 -1.03 -14.85 19.10
N VAL A 229 -1.40 -14.65 17.85
CA VAL A 229 -2.15 -15.64 17.05
C VAL A 229 -1.18 -16.39 16.15
N GLN A 230 -1.35 -17.71 16.08
CA GLN A 230 -0.66 -18.57 15.13
C GLN A 230 -1.63 -19.03 14.04
N VAL A 231 -1.16 -19.09 12.79
CA VAL A 231 -1.87 -19.74 11.68
C VAL A 231 -0.93 -20.78 11.09
N ARG A 232 -1.31 -22.05 11.17
CA ARG A 232 -0.57 -23.18 10.59
C ARG A 232 -1.15 -23.51 9.22
N ALA A 233 -0.33 -23.40 8.20
CA ALA A 233 -0.68 -23.78 6.83
C ALA A 233 -0.06 -25.14 6.53
N THR A 234 -0.83 -26.21 6.65
CA THR A 234 -0.32 -27.58 6.48
C THR A 234 -0.47 -28.05 5.04
N ARG A 235 0.65 -28.02 4.29
CA ARG A 235 0.79 -28.58 2.94
C ARG A 235 2.28 -28.77 2.60
N PRO A 236 2.65 -29.71 1.72
CA PRO A 236 4.01 -29.74 1.18
C PRO A 236 4.42 -28.41 0.52
N GLY A 237 5.67 -28.00 0.71
CA GLY A 237 6.23 -26.84 0.01
C GLY A 237 5.78 -25.46 0.50
N ILE A 238 5.19 -25.36 1.70
CA ILE A 238 4.80 -24.06 2.27
C ILE A 238 6.04 -23.21 2.56
N THR A 239 6.07 -22.03 1.95
CA THR A 239 7.07 -20.98 2.16
C THR A 239 6.41 -19.61 2.21
N SER A 240 7.14 -18.61 2.68
CA SER A 240 6.71 -17.21 2.66
C SER A 240 6.57 -16.62 1.26
N ALA A 241 7.25 -17.19 0.26
CA ALA A 241 7.18 -16.75 -1.13
C ALA A 241 5.90 -17.24 -1.82
N ASN A 242 5.43 -18.44 -1.51
CA ASN A 242 4.26 -19.00 -2.17
C ASN A 242 3.01 -19.03 -1.29
N THR A 243 3.06 -18.47 -0.07
CA THR A 243 1.95 -18.50 0.88
C THR A 243 1.72 -17.13 1.52
N ILE A 244 0.46 -16.67 1.50
CA ILE A 244 0.04 -15.42 2.10
C ILE A 244 -1.13 -15.69 3.06
N VAL A 245 -1.09 -15.05 4.22
CA VAL A 245 -1.99 -15.28 5.34
C VAL A 245 -2.53 -13.96 5.88
N TYR A 246 -3.83 -13.92 6.13
CA TYR A 246 -4.53 -12.77 6.71
C TYR A 246 -5.43 -13.20 7.87
N LEU A 247 -5.66 -12.27 8.81
CA LEU A 247 -6.75 -12.31 9.78
C LEU A 247 -7.77 -11.24 9.39
N ALA A 248 -8.97 -11.64 8.97
CA ALA A 248 -10.09 -10.73 8.74
C ALA A 248 -10.97 -10.68 10.00
N PHE A 249 -11.18 -9.50 10.57
CA PHE A 249 -11.99 -9.33 11.78
C PHE A 249 -13.46 -9.29 11.39
N ASN A 250 -14.31 -10.09 12.02
CA ASN A 250 -15.72 -10.22 11.61
C ASN A 250 -16.61 -9.11 12.17
N THR A 251 -16.13 -8.38 13.18
CA THR A 251 -16.88 -7.32 13.89
C THR A 251 -16.18 -5.96 13.82
N LEU A 252 -15.12 -5.84 13.01
CA LEU A 252 -14.40 -4.60 12.75
C LEU A 252 -14.12 -4.51 11.26
N ASN A 253 -14.08 -3.31 10.68
CA ASN A 253 -13.57 -3.15 9.32
C ASN A 253 -12.03 -3.17 9.31
N SER A 254 -11.46 -4.35 9.53
CA SER A 254 -10.02 -4.57 9.69
C SER A 254 -9.55 -5.88 9.06
N ALA A 255 -8.34 -5.86 8.48
CA ALA A 255 -7.62 -7.03 8.00
C ALA A 255 -6.14 -6.91 8.36
N LEU A 256 -5.59 -7.91 9.05
CA LEU A 256 -4.17 -7.99 9.39
C LEU A 256 -3.44 -8.98 8.50
N ARG A 257 -2.24 -8.59 8.03
CA ARG A 257 -1.29 -9.52 7.41
C ARG A 257 -0.58 -10.33 8.52
N VAL A 258 -0.45 -11.64 8.33
CA VAL A 258 0.24 -12.55 9.27
C VAL A 258 1.54 -13.05 8.65
N TYR A 259 2.66 -12.92 9.36
CA TYR A 259 3.99 -13.15 8.78
C TYR A 259 4.58 -14.49 9.23
N PRO A 260 5.49 -15.11 8.45
CA PRO A 260 6.13 -16.38 8.83
C PRO A 260 6.80 -16.28 10.21
N ALA A 261 6.70 -17.36 10.98
CA ALA A 261 7.47 -17.53 12.20
C ALA A 261 8.95 -17.75 11.84
N ALA A 262 9.87 -17.22 12.66
CA ALA A 262 11.30 -17.36 12.41
C ALA A 262 11.80 -18.83 12.43
N SER A 263 11.11 -19.71 13.16
CA SER A 263 11.54 -21.09 13.41
C SER A 263 10.77 -22.15 12.62
N ALA A 264 9.75 -21.78 11.84
CA ALA A 264 8.90 -22.74 11.13
C ALA A 264 8.28 -22.12 9.88
N SER A 265 8.56 -22.70 8.71
CA SER A 265 8.09 -22.18 7.41
C SER A 265 6.59 -22.32 7.20
N ASP A 266 5.95 -23.27 7.88
CA ASP A 266 4.51 -23.58 7.79
C ASP A 266 3.65 -22.82 8.80
N THR A 267 4.28 -22.05 9.69
CA THR A 267 3.63 -21.36 10.79
C THR A 267 3.78 -19.85 10.60
N PHE A 268 2.66 -19.14 10.68
CA PHE A 268 2.59 -17.69 10.56
C PHE A 268 2.10 -17.10 11.88
N VAL A 269 2.64 -15.95 12.27
CA VAL A 269 2.35 -15.29 13.54
C VAL A 269 1.95 -13.83 13.36
N ALA A 270 0.99 -13.41 14.17
CA ALA A 270 0.64 -12.01 14.37
C ALA A 270 0.62 -11.74 15.88
N GLY A 271 1.41 -10.77 16.33
CA GLY A 271 1.40 -10.30 17.71
C GLY A 271 0.31 -9.26 17.94
N GLN A 272 0.08 -8.94 19.22
CA GLN A 272 -0.81 -7.84 19.64
C GLN A 272 -2.25 -7.94 19.09
N VAL A 273 -2.74 -9.15 18.84
CA VAL A 273 -4.12 -9.38 18.41
C VAL A 273 -5.04 -9.33 19.64
N PRO A 274 -6.11 -8.51 19.64
CA PRO A 274 -7.02 -8.45 20.77
C PRO A 274 -7.85 -9.72 20.90
N GLN A 275 -7.93 -10.25 22.11
CA GLN A 275 -8.77 -11.41 22.43
C GLN A 275 -10.26 -11.04 22.39
N GLY A 276 -11.12 -12.06 22.19
CA GLY A 276 -12.58 -11.90 22.19
C GLY A 276 -13.19 -11.49 20.84
N TYR A 277 -12.38 -11.10 19.86
CA TYR A 277 -12.88 -10.82 18.51
C TYR A 277 -13.10 -12.11 17.73
N SER A 278 -14.23 -12.18 17.01
CA SER A 278 -14.44 -13.18 15.97
C SER A 278 -13.56 -12.83 14.77
N VAL A 279 -12.70 -13.76 14.35
CA VAL A 279 -11.73 -13.58 13.27
C VAL A 279 -11.78 -14.76 12.32
N THR A 280 -11.69 -14.47 11.03
CA THR A 280 -11.50 -15.47 9.97
C THR A 280 -10.05 -15.43 9.52
N ALA A 281 -9.29 -16.48 9.85
CA ALA A 281 -7.97 -16.69 9.28
C ALA A 281 -8.12 -17.16 7.83
N VAL A 282 -7.37 -16.56 6.91
CA VAL A 282 -7.40 -16.84 5.48
C VAL A 282 -5.99 -17.17 5.02
N VAL A 283 -5.82 -18.31 4.34
CA VAL A 283 -4.54 -18.77 3.80
C VAL A 283 -4.71 -18.99 2.31
N LEU A 284 -3.85 -18.34 1.51
CA LEU A 284 -3.69 -18.65 0.10
C LEU A 284 -2.29 -19.20 -0.11
N HIS A 285 -2.20 -20.25 -0.92
CA HIS A 285 -0.96 -20.90 -1.26
C HIS A 285 -0.92 -21.26 -2.75
N MET A 286 0.22 -21.06 -3.39
CA MET A 286 0.47 -21.44 -4.79
C MET A 286 1.47 -22.59 -4.85
N ASP A 287 1.08 -23.67 -5.54
CA ASP A 287 1.96 -24.79 -5.86
C ASP A 287 1.98 -24.96 -7.38
N GLY A 288 3.09 -24.55 -8.01
CA GLY A 288 3.13 -24.30 -9.45
C GLY A 288 2.04 -23.31 -9.87
N ASN A 289 1.13 -23.74 -10.73
CA ASN A 289 -0.02 -22.94 -11.18
C ASN A 289 -1.31 -23.22 -10.41
N GLN A 290 -1.30 -24.17 -9.48
CA GLN A 290 -2.49 -24.54 -8.72
C GLN A 290 -2.61 -23.66 -7.47
N LEU A 291 -3.74 -22.96 -7.37
CA LEU A 291 -4.10 -22.18 -6.20
C LEU A 291 -4.77 -23.09 -5.15
N TYR A 292 -4.37 -22.88 -3.90
CA TYR A 292 -4.97 -23.48 -2.72
C TYR A 292 -5.47 -22.40 -1.79
N PHE A 293 -6.64 -22.62 -1.22
CA PHE A 293 -7.29 -21.69 -0.30
C PHE A 293 -7.79 -22.45 0.92
N GLY A 294 -7.68 -21.83 2.08
CA GLY A 294 -8.29 -22.30 3.31
C GLY A 294 -8.72 -21.12 4.16
N LYS A 295 -9.84 -21.26 4.86
CA LYS A 295 -10.28 -20.30 5.87
C LYS A 295 -10.81 -21.02 7.10
N GLN A 296 -10.63 -20.39 8.25
CA GLN A 296 -11.17 -20.87 9.52
C GLN A 296 -11.59 -19.68 10.36
N THR A 297 -12.84 -19.70 10.82
CA THR A 297 -13.38 -18.69 11.73
C THR A 297 -13.33 -19.20 13.16
N ALA A 298 -12.86 -18.37 14.08
CA ALA A 298 -12.91 -18.62 15.52
C ALA A 298 -12.87 -17.30 16.28
N THR A 299 -13.27 -17.34 17.56
CA THR A 299 -13.01 -16.23 18.47
C THR A 299 -11.56 -16.32 18.97
N VAL A 300 -10.84 -15.20 18.96
CA VAL A 300 -9.44 -15.16 19.41
C VAL A 300 -9.38 -15.39 20.93
N ALA A 301 -8.87 -16.55 21.33
CA ALA A 301 -8.47 -16.85 22.71
C ALA A 301 -6.96 -16.62 22.91
N ALA A 302 -6.47 -16.72 24.14
CA ALA A 302 -5.05 -16.67 24.44
C ALA A 302 -4.26 -17.72 23.64
N ASN A 303 -3.20 -17.29 22.93
CA ASN A 303 -2.36 -18.12 22.07
C ASN A 303 -3.14 -18.90 21.00
N GLN A 304 -4.24 -18.33 20.50
CA GLN A 304 -5.10 -18.96 19.51
C GLN A 304 -4.29 -19.47 18.32
N THR A 305 -4.51 -20.74 17.96
CA THR A 305 -3.99 -21.34 16.74
C THR A 305 -5.13 -21.60 15.76
N PHE A 306 -4.97 -21.12 14.54
CA PHE A 306 -5.79 -21.50 13.39
C PHE A 306 -5.02 -22.52 12.55
N ALA A 307 -5.71 -23.53 12.03
CA ALA A 307 -5.18 -24.54 11.14
C ALA A 307 -6.21 -24.82 10.02
N PRO A 308 -6.52 -23.83 9.15
CA PRO A 308 -7.49 -24.02 8.10
C PRO A 308 -7.04 -25.10 7.12
N THR A 309 -7.96 -25.99 6.75
CA THR A 309 -7.69 -27.00 5.72
C THR A 309 -7.56 -26.34 4.36
N LEU A 310 -6.42 -26.54 3.70
CA LEU A 310 -6.18 -26.04 2.35
C LEU A 310 -6.79 -26.98 1.30
N ARG A 311 -7.60 -26.43 0.41
CA ARG A 311 -8.19 -27.14 -0.74
C ARG A 311 -7.83 -26.46 -2.05
N ALA A 312 -7.76 -27.23 -3.13
CA ALA A 312 -7.57 -26.66 -4.47
C ALA A 312 -8.78 -25.77 -4.80
N VAL A 313 -8.51 -24.62 -5.42
CA VAL A 313 -9.53 -23.68 -5.88
C VAL A 313 -9.13 -23.06 -7.22
N THR A 314 -10.12 -22.60 -7.96
CA THR A 314 -9.96 -21.65 -9.05
C THR A 314 -9.78 -20.23 -8.52
N GLU A 315 -9.28 -19.31 -9.36
CA GLU A 315 -9.24 -17.89 -9.01
C GLU A 315 -10.64 -17.33 -8.69
N ALA A 316 -11.66 -17.75 -9.44
CA ALA A 316 -13.03 -17.27 -9.26
C ALA A 316 -13.60 -17.69 -7.89
N GLU A 317 -13.37 -18.93 -7.46
CA GLU A 317 -13.76 -19.40 -6.12
C GLU A 317 -13.03 -18.62 -5.03
N MET A 318 -11.71 -18.44 -5.14
CA MET A 318 -10.94 -17.63 -4.19
C MET A 318 -11.49 -16.21 -4.09
N VAL A 319 -11.80 -15.58 -5.21
CA VAL A 319 -12.34 -14.21 -5.23
C VAL A 319 -13.71 -14.15 -4.56
N ALA A 320 -14.60 -15.10 -4.87
CA ALA A 320 -15.91 -15.16 -4.26
C ALA A 320 -15.82 -15.36 -2.73
N GLU A 321 -14.92 -16.23 -2.27
CA GLU A 321 -14.71 -16.50 -0.86
C GLU A 321 -14.12 -15.31 -0.09
N ILE A 322 -13.14 -14.61 -0.66
CA ILE A 322 -12.57 -13.41 -0.03
C ILE A 322 -13.58 -12.27 -0.03
N ARG A 323 -14.38 -12.10 -1.09
CA ARG A 323 -15.43 -11.05 -1.14
C ARG A 323 -16.55 -11.27 -0.13
N ALA A 324 -16.77 -12.52 0.30
CA ALA A 324 -17.77 -12.88 1.29
C ALA A 324 -17.33 -12.63 2.75
N LEU A 325 -16.08 -12.20 2.98
CA LEU A 325 -15.55 -11.91 4.32
C LEU A 325 -16.17 -10.68 4.97
#